data_AF-A0A353GH30-F1
#
_entry.id   AF-A0A353GH30-F1
#
_cell.length_a   1.000
_cell.length_b   1.000
_cell.length_c   1.000
_cell.angle_alpha   90.00
_cell.angle_beta   90.00
_cell.angle_gamma   90.00
#
_symmetry.space_group_name_H-M   'P 1'
#
loop_
_entity.id
_entity.type
_entity.pdbx_description
1 polymer ?
#
loop_
_entity_poly.entity_id
_entity_poly.type
_entity_poly.pdbx_seq_one_letter_code
_entity_poly.pdbx_strand_id
1 'polypeptide(L)'
;METNVLARKRRNRLSILAPYLLLAGLALPFTAGAAEPIPAPGSKLPAAAENRVITVADVTVEKVGTSIPASEIGEPVSGVTLSPPHWFDATNKSVACVVIDGSIAPKDPKSKPINFRVLLPASWSRRAIQEGGGGFNGMVPMLSGEHPNSPTASYVRYGSDSGHQMMGPNDWALNDEVIQNFGYMQMKKTHDAVMVILKRVYGETPRFNYYVGNSQGGREALTVAQRYPADYD
;
A
#
# COMPACT_ATOMS: atom_id res chain seq x y z
N MET A 1 32.90 56.97 51.06
CA MET A 1 32.83 56.89 52.53
C MET A 1 32.64 55.42 52.88
N GLU A 2 33.74 54.68 53.04
CA GLU A 2 34.44 54.47 54.33
C GLU A 2 33.58 53.60 55.28
N THR A 3 34.00 52.48 55.87
CA THR A 3 35.35 51.97 56.21
C THR A 3 35.32 50.45 56.46
N ASN A 4 36.47 49.81 56.28
CA ASN A 4 36.86 48.48 56.76
C ASN A 4 36.81 48.36 58.29
N VAL A 5 36.46 47.17 58.84
CA VAL A 5 37.22 46.54 59.95
C VAL A 5 37.13 45.00 59.86
N LEU A 6 38.31 44.37 59.90
CA LEU A 6 38.58 42.93 59.98
C LEU A 6 38.10 42.29 61.29
N ALA A 7 37.72 41.01 61.23
CA ALA A 7 37.99 40.08 62.33
C ALA A 7 38.39 38.69 61.80
N ARG A 8 39.65 38.35 62.09
CA ARG A 8 40.40 37.15 61.74
C ARG A 8 40.03 36.04 62.74
N LYS A 9 39.62 34.85 62.30
CA LYS A 9 39.74 33.64 63.16
C LYS A 9 40.19 32.41 62.36
N ARG A 10 40.94 31.58 63.07
CA ARG A 10 42.02 30.69 62.61
C ARG A 10 41.54 29.46 61.84
N ARG A 11 42.46 29.01 60.98
CA ARG A 11 42.59 27.73 60.28
C ARG A 11 42.12 26.53 61.12
N ASN A 12 41.35 25.64 60.50
CA ASN A 12 41.46 24.19 60.70
C ASN A 12 41.44 23.53 59.33
N ARG A 13 42.52 22.80 59.02
CA ARG A 13 42.64 21.94 57.84
C ARG A 13 41.87 20.65 58.12
N LEU A 14 40.81 20.38 57.37
CA LEU A 14 40.27 19.04 57.21
C LEU A 14 40.20 18.70 55.72
N SER A 15 40.92 17.64 55.38
CA SER A 15 41.04 17.01 54.07
C SER A 15 39.69 16.48 53.61
N ILE A 16 39.24 16.89 52.41
CA ILE A 16 38.07 16.32 51.74
C ILE A 16 38.53 15.05 51.01
N LEU A 17 38.13 13.89 51.52
CA LEU A 17 38.18 12.61 50.81
C LEU A 17 36.79 12.38 50.19
N ALA A 18 36.71 12.50 48.86
CA ALA A 18 35.54 12.13 48.09
C ALA A 18 35.48 10.59 47.94
N PRO A 19 34.34 9.92 48.19
CA PRO A 19 34.17 8.54 47.82
C PRO A 19 33.80 8.45 46.33
N TYR A 20 34.65 7.78 45.55
CA TYR A 20 34.32 7.36 44.19
C TYR A 20 33.19 6.31 44.24
N LEU A 21 32.00 6.66 43.74
CA LEU A 21 31.03 5.67 43.30
C LEU A 21 31.52 5.09 41.96
N LEU A 22 31.93 3.81 41.96
CA LEU A 22 32.03 3.05 40.72
C LEU A 22 30.62 2.78 40.18
N LEU A 23 30.21 3.45 39.11
CA LEU A 23 29.16 2.94 38.24
C LEU A 23 29.77 1.82 37.39
N ALA A 24 29.41 0.58 37.67
CA ALA A 24 29.59 -0.52 36.72
C ALA A 24 28.61 -0.31 35.56
N GLY A 25 29.08 0.26 34.46
CA GLY A 25 28.31 0.36 33.22
C GLY A 25 28.11 -1.03 32.62
N LEU A 26 26.88 -1.56 32.70
CA LEU A 26 26.50 -2.74 31.93
C LEU A 26 26.36 -2.31 30.46
N ALA A 27 27.42 -2.48 29.68
CA ALA A 27 27.36 -2.33 28.24
C ALA A 27 26.62 -3.55 27.66
N LEU A 28 25.32 -3.39 27.37
CA LEU A 28 24.62 -4.34 26.52
C LEU A 28 25.22 -4.21 25.11
N PRO A 29 25.74 -5.29 24.50
CA PRO A 29 26.20 -5.23 23.13
C PRO A 29 24.99 -4.97 22.23
N PHE A 30 24.91 -3.76 21.67
CA PHE A 30 24.11 -3.51 20.48
C PHE A 30 24.74 -4.31 19.35
N THR A 31 24.28 -5.54 19.16
CA THR A 31 24.51 -6.24 17.89
C THR A 31 23.66 -5.51 16.87
N ALA A 32 24.28 -4.64 16.07
CA ALA A 32 23.69 -4.17 14.83
C ALA A 32 23.43 -5.43 13.99
N GLY A 33 22.19 -5.93 14.00
CA GLY A 33 21.76 -6.91 13.03
C GLY A 33 21.97 -6.26 11.67
N ALA A 34 22.87 -6.82 10.86
CA ALA A 34 22.99 -6.42 9.48
C ALA A 34 21.59 -6.54 8.88
N ALA A 35 21.02 -5.42 8.42
CA ALA A 35 19.82 -5.47 7.61
C ALA A 35 20.11 -6.45 6.47
N GLU A 36 19.22 -7.41 6.24
CA GLU A 36 19.35 -8.26 5.07
C GLU A 36 19.47 -7.35 3.84
N PRO A 37 20.45 -7.61 2.96
CA PRO A 37 20.62 -6.79 1.78
C PRO A 37 19.31 -6.82 1.00
N ILE A 38 18.76 -5.63 0.71
CA ILE A 38 17.64 -5.50 -0.22
C ILE A 38 18.07 -6.21 -1.50
N PRO A 39 17.37 -7.27 -1.94
CA PRO A 39 17.74 -7.98 -3.15
C PRO A 39 17.84 -7.00 -4.30
N ALA A 40 18.92 -7.07 -5.09
CA ALA A 40 19.08 -6.20 -6.25
C ALA A 40 17.83 -6.33 -7.17
N PRO A 41 17.35 -5.22 -7.76
CA PRO A 41 16.27 -5.27 -8.74
C PRO A 41 16.60 -6.29 -9.84
N GLY A 42 15.76 -7.32 -10.00
CA GLY A 42 15.97 -8.39 -10.98
C GLY A 42 16.58 -9.69 -10.46
N SER A 43 16.95 -9.79 -9.18
CA SER A 43 17.36 -11.06 -8.54
C SER A 43 16.24 -12.13 -8.49
N LYS A 44 14.98 -11.74 -8.78
CA LYS A 44 13.81 -12.61 -8.90
C LYS A 44 13.52 -13.11 -10.33
N LEU A 45 14.37 -12.88 -11.34
CA LEU A 45 14.01 -13.14 -12.74
C LEU A 45 14.59 -14.46 -13.32
N PRO A 46 13.82 -15.56 -13.35
CA PRO A 46 13.96 -16.57 -14.40
C PRO A 46 13.36 -16.03 -15.72
N ALA A 47 13.65 -16.70 -16.85
CA ALA A 47 13.23 -16.30 -18.19
C ALA A 47 11.73 -15.97 -18.28
N ALA A 48 11.40 -14.99 -19.12
CA ALA A 48 10.02 -14.53 -19.33
C ALA A 48 9.14 -15.70 -19.81
N ALA A 49 8.28 -16.19 -18.91
CA ALA A 49 7.25 -17.15 -19.29
C ALA A 49 6.25 -16.47 -20.23
N GLU A 50 5.76 -17.21 -21.24
CA GLU A 50 4.73 -16.72 -22.17
C GLU A 50 3.54 -16.12 -21.43
N ASN A 51 2.93 -15.06 -21.95
CA ASN A 51 1.78 -14.40 -21.31
C ASN A 51 0.65 -15.38 -21.00
N ARG A 52 -0.07 -15.15 -19.89
CA ARG A 52 -1.35 -15.82 -19.64
C ARG A 52 -2.42 -15.21 -20.53
N VAL A 53 -3.11 -16.06 -21.29
CA VAL A 53 -4.16 -15.61 -22.20
C VAL A 53 -5.52 -16.02 -21.64
N ILE A 54 -6.46 -15.08 -21.65
CA ILE A 54 -7.88 -15.29 -21.36
C ILE A 54 -8.72 -14.83 -22.55
N THR A 55 -9.91 -15.39 -22.68
CA THR A 55 -10.90 -15.04 -23.70
C THR A 55 -12.19 -14.54 -23.04
N VAL A 56 -13.13 -14.03 -23.83
CA VAL A 56 -14.46 -13.65 -23.31
C VAL A 56 -15.16 -14.79 -22.58
N ALA A 57 -14.94 -16.04 -22.99
CA ALA A 57 -15.52 -17.23 -22.34
C ALA A 57 -14.94 -17.50 -20.95
N ASP A 58 -13.74 -16.99 -20.65
CA ASP A 58 -13.08 -17.12 -19.36
C ASP A 58 -13.58 -16.12 -18.32
N VAL A 59 -14.45 -15.19 -18.70
CA VAL A 59 -14.75 -13.99 -17.93
C VAL A 59 -16.22 -13.99 -17.56
N THR A 60 -16.58 -14.95 -16.70
CA THR A 60 -17.95 -15.15 -16.24
C THR A 60 -18.10 -14.76 -14.77
N VAL A 61 -19.34 -14.46 -14.37
CA VAL A 61 -19.69 -14.18 -12.97
C VAL A 61 -19.37 -15.39 -12.08
N GLU A 62 -19.53 -16.61 -12.60
CA GLU A 62 -19.25 -17.84 -11.86
C GLU A 62 -17.76 -18.02 -11.58
N LYS A 63 -16.89 -17.68 -12.55
CA LYS A 63 -15.44 -17.80 -12.38
C LYS A 63 -14.88 -16.70 -11.49
N VAL A 64 -15.32 -15.45 -11.68
CA VAL A 64 -14.86 -14.30 -10.90
C VAL A 64 -15.46 -14.29 -9.49
N GLY A 65 -16.70 -14.77 -9.35
CA GLY A 65 -17.50 -14.66 -8.14
C GLY A 65 -18.09 -13.26 -7.93
N THR A 66 -19.01 -13.14 -7.00
CA THR A 66 -19.67 -11.87 -6.63
C THR A 66 -19.16 -11.26 -5.33
N SER A 67 -18.27 -11.97 -4.62
CA SER A 67 -17.71 -11.52 -3.36
C SER A 67 -16.31 -12.08 -3.07
N ILE A 68 -15.61 -11.43 -2.15
CA ILE A 68 -14.35 -11.92 -1.56
C ILE A 68 -14.53 -11.97 -0.04
N PRO A 69 -14.20 -13.10 0.61
CA PRO A 69 -14.24 -13.20 2.07
C PRO A 69 -13.36 -12.17 2.75
N ALA A 70 -13.83 -11.58 3.85
CA ALA A 70 -13.05 -10.62 4.63
C ALA A 70 -11.72 -11.21 5.14
N SER A 71 -11.64 -12.53 5.32
CA SER A 71 -10.42 -13.25 5.74
C SER A 71 -9.30 -13.23 4.70
N GLU A 72 -9.58 -12.89 3.45
CA GLU A 72 -8.57 -12.74 2.39
C GLU A 72 -7.94 -11.34 2.38
N ILE A 73 -8.41 -10.42 3.22
CA ILE A 73 -7.95 -9.03 3.26
C ILE A 73 -7.16 -8.80 4.55
N GLY A 74 -5.90 -8.34 4.42
CA GLY A 74 -4.98 -8.17 5.54
C GLY A 74 -5.29 -6.99 6.46
N GLU A 75 -6.16 -6.08 6.04
CA GLU A 75 -6.64 -4.94 6.82
C GLU A 75 -8.14 -5.09 7.15
N PRO A 76 -8.65 -4.52 8.25
CA PRO A 76 -10.03 -4.73 8.69
C PRO A 76 -11.08 -4.32 7.66
N VAL A 77 -11.95 -5.25 7.27
CA VAL A 77 -13.11 -5.03 6.39
C VAL A 77 -14.30 -5.87 6.87
N SER A 78 -15.51 -5.50 6.46
CA SER A 78 -16.71 -6.32 6.70
C SER A 78 -17.02 -7.28 5.53
N GLY A 79 -16.42 -7.06 4.37
CA GLY A 79 -16.56 -7.90 3.18
C GLY A 79 -16.23 -7.14 1.91
N VAL A 80 -16.16 -7.85 0.79
CA VAL A 80 -15.95 -7.24 -0.54
C VAL A 80 -17.02 -7.78 -1.48
N THR A 81 -17.63 -6.89 -2.26
CA THR A 81 -18.54 -7.23 -3.35
C THR A 81 -17.91 -6.89 -4.70
N LEU A 82 -18.20 -7.71 -5.71
CA LEU A 82 -17.71 -7.55 -7.07
C LEU A 82 -18.90 -7.33 -8.01
N SER A 83 -18.77 -6.36 -8.89
CA SER A 83 -19.67 -6.20 -10.03
C SER A 83 -19.40 -7.29 -11.08
N PRO A 84 -20.39 -7.64 -11.93
CA PRO A 84 -20.16 -8.53 -13.06
C PRO A 84 -18.98 -8.06 -13.92
N PRO A 85 -18.10 -8.98 -14.36
CA PRO A 85 -16.97 -8.60 -15.18
C PRO A 85 -17.45 -8.16 -16.58
N HIS A 86 -16.81 -7.14 -17.15
CA HIS A 86 -17.16 -6.63 -18.47
C HIS A 86 -15.99 -6.75 -19.44
N TRP A 87 -16.21 -7.48 -20.54
CA TRP A 87 -15.21 -7.66 -21.60
C TRP A 87 -15.24 -6.47 -22.58
N PHE A 88 -14.06 -6.05 -23.00
CA PHE A 88 -13.86 -5.08 -24.07
C PHE A 88 -12.95 -5.67 -25.14
N ASP A 89 -13.42 -5.67 -26.38
CA ASP A 89 -12.62 -6.10 -27.52
C ASP A 89 -11.47 -5.12 -27.80
N ALA A 90 -10.42 -5.65 -28.44
CA ALA A 90 -9.29 -4.83 -28.84
C ALA A 90 -9.72 -3.75 -29.85
N THR A 91 -9.13 -2.58 -29.71
CA THR A 91 -9.28 -1.45 -30.63
C THR A 91 -7.90 -0.92 -31.03
N ASN A 92 -7.85 0.11 -31.87
CA ASN A 92 -6.60 0.81 -32.15
C ASN A 92 -6.05 1.60 -30.94
N LYS A 93 -6.85 1.78 -29.88
CA LYS A 93 -6.48 2.54 -28.68
C LYS A 93 -6.28 1.67 -27.44
N SER A 94 -6.72 0.42 -27.46
CA SER A 94 -6.64 -0.49 -26.31
C SER A 94 -6.48 -1.94 -26.76
N VAL A 95 -5.67 -2.71 -26.05
CA VAL A 95 -5.71 -4.17 -26.11
C VAL A 95 -7.07 -4.68 -25.59
N ALA A 96 -7.44 -5.91 -25.96
CA ALA A 96 -8.61 -6.55 -25.37
C ALA A 96 -8.41 -6.71 -23.86
N CYS A 97 -9.44 -6.42 -23.07
CA CYS A 97 -9.33 -6.44 -21.62
C CYS A 97 -10.67 -6.71 -20.94
N VAL A 98 -10.59 -6.97 -19.64
CA VAL A 98 -11.72 -7.09 -18.73
C VAL A 98 -11.65 -5.96 -17.73
N VAL A 99 -12.78 -5.33 -17.44
CA VAL A 99 -12.92 -4.44 -16.30
C VAL A 99 -13.82 -5.09 -15.26
N ILE A 100 -13.37 -5.02 -14.00
CA ILE A 100 -14.13 -5.45 -12.85
C ILE A 100 -14.10 -4.31 -11.83
N ASP A 101 -15.29 -3.84 -11.46
CA ASP A 101 -15.48 -2.91 -10.36
C ASP A 101 -15.82 -3.68 -9.09
N GLY A 102 -15.44 -3.14 -7.93
CA GLY A 102 -15.78 -3.72 -6.64
C GLY A 102 -15.89 -2.69 -5.54
N SER A 103 -16.48 -3.12 -4.43
CA SER A 103 -16.70 -2.30 -3.25
C SER A 103 -16.27 -3.06 -1.99
N ILE A 104 -15.44 -2.42 -1.19
CA ILE A 104 -14.92 -2.98 0.06
C ILE A 104 -15.68 -2.32 1.20
N ALA A 105 -16.50 -3.11 1.90
CA ALA A 105 -17.31 -2.63 3.00
C ALA A 105 -16.44 -2.30 4.23
N PRO A 106 -16.64 -1.13 4.86
CA PRO A 106 -15.86 -0.72 6.00
C PRO A 106 -16.15 -1.60 7.22
N LYS A 107 -15.25 -1.56 8.20
CA LYS A 107 -15.48 -2.24 9.48
C LYS A 107 -16.44 -1.44 10.37
N ASP A 108 -16.28 -0.13 10.41
CA ASP A 108 -17.18 0.82 11.04
C ASP A 108 -18.41 1.03 10.14
N PRO A 109 -19.63 0.71 10.61
CA PRO A 109 -20.85 0.93 9.84
C PRO A 109 -21.16 2.40 9.53
N LYS A 110 -20.49 3.35 10.20
CA LYS A 110 -20.62 4.79 9.92
C LYS A 110 -19.64 5.29 8.86
N SER A 111 -18.69 4.44 8.44
CA SER A 111 -17.72 4.77 7.41
C SER A 111 -18.30 4.51 6.01
N LYS A 112 -17.55 4.89 4.98
CA LYS A 112 -17.92 4.69 3.57
C LYS A 112 -17.13 3.54 2.96
N PRO A 113 -17.68 2.83 1.97
CA PRO A 113 -16.92 1.80 1.27
C PRO A 113 -15.78 2.41 0.46
N ILE A 114 -14.73 1.61 0.28
CA ILE A 114 -13.71 1.86 -0.74
C ILE A 114 -14.22 1.25 -2.04
N ASN A 115 -14.38 2.06 -3.08
CA ASN A 115 -14.64 1.52 -4.41
C ASN A 115 -13.32 1.37 -5.15
N PHE A 116 -13.18 0.28 -5.89
CA PHE A 116 -11.99 0.00 -6.68
C PHE A 116 -12.37 -0.51 -8.05
N ARG A 117 -11.40 -0.41 -8.96
CA ARG A 117 -11.46 -0.98 -10.30
C ARG A 117 -10.19 -1.75 -10.58
N VAL A 118 -10.33 -2.83 -11.34
CA VAL A 118 -9.22 -3.53 -11.95
C VAL A 118 -9.46 -3.70 -13.46
N LEU A 119 -8.42 -3.47 -14.24
CA LEU A 119 -8.32 -3.73 -15.66
C LEU A 119 -7.36 -4.92 -15.88
N LEU A 120 -7.87 -5.98 -16.51
CA LEU A 120 -7.15 -7.22 -16.77
C LEU A 120 -6.94 -7.37 -18.29
N PRO A 121 -5.70 -7.33 -18.81
CA PRO A 121 -5.45 -7.48 -20.24
C PRO A 121 -5.64 -8.93 -20.70
N ALA A 122 -6.28 -9.17 -21.84
CA ALA A 122 -6.52 -10.53 -22.35
C ALA A 122 -5.22 -11.36 -22.51
N SER A 123 -4.09 -10.70 -22.75
CA SER A 123 -2.75 -11.30 -22.71
C SER A 123 -1.93 -10.65 -21.59
N TRP A 124 -1.81 -11.34 -20.47
CA TRP A 124 -1.19 -10.83 -19.24
C TRP A 124 0.25 -11.32 -19.06
N SER A 125 1.17 -10.37 -18.87
CA SER A 125 2.61 -10.62 -18.68
C SER A 125 3.01 -11.05 -17.26
N ARG A 126 2.03 -11.35 -16.40
CA ARG A 126 2.23 -11.60 -14.95
C ARG A 126 2.78 -10.41 -14.18
N ARG A 127 2.53 -9.20 -14.68
CA ARG A 127 2.89 -7.95 -14.02
C ARG A 127 1.65 -7.13 -13.72
N ALA A 128 1.65 -6.45 -12.59
CA ALA A 128 0.56 -5.61 -12.18
C ALA A 128 1.06 -4.24 -11.70
N ILE A 129 0.23 -3.22 -11.83
CA ILE A 129 0.46 -1.87 -11.32
C ILE A 129 -0.76 -1.46 -10.52
N GLN A 130 -0.54 -1.06 -9.27
CA GLN A 130 -1.50 -0.27 -8.52
C GLN A 130 -1.26 1.22 -8.77
N GLU A 131 -2.27 1.88 -9.30
CA GLU A 131 -2.28 3.33 -9.50
C GLU A 131 -2.64 4.02 -8.18
N GLY A 132 -1.79 4.96 -7.78
CA GLY A 132 -2.07 5.90 -6.71
C GLY A 132 -3.01 7.01 -7.15
N GLY A 133 -3.68 7.63 -6.18
CA GLY A 133 -4.61 8.72 -6.45
C GLY A 133 -3.95 10.10 -6.49
N GLY A 134 -4.77 11.14 -6.35
CA GLY A 134 -4.38 12.54 -6.35
C GLY A 134 -5.23 13.38 -5.37
N GLY A 135 -4.65 14.48 -4.87
CA GLY A 135 -5.35 15.39 -3.96
C GLY A 135 -5.69 14.72 -2.63
N PHE A 136 -6.94 14.83 -2.19
CA PHE A 136 -7.44 14.12 -1.00
C PHE A 136 -8.02 12.73 -1.34
N ASN A 137 -7.81 12.25 -2.56
CA ASN A 137 -8.52 11.12 -3.18
C ASN A 137 -10.05 11.22 -2.96
N GLY A 138 -10.83 10.20 -3.30
CA GLY A 138 -12.29 10.33 -3.47
C GLY A 138 -12.80 9.94 -4.85
N MET A 139 -11.90 9.44 -5.71
CA MET A 139 -12.20 8.86 -7.01
C MET A 139 -11.20 7.75 -7.31
N VAL A 140 -11.69 6.70 -7.97
CA VAL A 140 -10.82 5.67 -8.54
C VAL A 140 -9.94 6.32 -9.61
N PRO A 141 -8.60 6.13 -9.57
CA PRO A 141 -7.69 6.73 -10.54
C PRO A 141 -7.95 6.19 -11.95
N MET A 142 -7.54 6.96 -12.96
CA MET A 142 -7.59 6.50 -14.33
C MET A 142 -6.56 5.39 -14.54
N LEU A 143 -7.04 4.19 -14.88
CA LEU A 143 -6.19 3.03 -15.16
C LEU A 143 -5.69 3.10 -16.61
N SER A 144 -4.63 3.87 -16.84
CA SER A 144 -4.09 4.12 -18.18
C SER A 144 -2.90 3.22 -18.51
N GLY A 145 -2.75 2.81 -19.76
CA GLY A 145 -1.58 2.06 -20.25
C GLY A 145 -1.90 0.85 -21.12
N GLU A 146 -3.18 0.64 -21.42
CA GLU A 146 -3.78 -0.40 -22.26
C GLU A 146 -3.55 -0.18 -23.77
N HIS A 147 -3.00 0.96 -24.17
CA HIS A 147 -2.69 1.24 -25.58
C HIS A 147 -1.78 0.15 -26.19
N PRO A 148 -2.06 -0.41 -27.38
CA PRO A 148 -1.31 -1.55 -27.92
C PRO A 148 0.20 -1.35 -28.03
N ASN A 149 0.66 -0.11 -28.27
CA ASN A 149 2.08 0.23 -28.34
C ASN A 149 2.72 0.58 -26.98
N SER A 150 1.96 0.52 -25.89
CA SER A 150 2.47 0.77 -24.55
C SER A 150 3.35 -0.40 -24.10
N PRO A 151 4.53 -0.16 -23.48
CA PRO A 151 5.35 -1.22 -22.93
C PRO A 151 4.68 -1.96 -21.75
N THR A 152 3.56 -1.43 -21.26
CA THR A 152 2.80 -1.94 -20.12
C THR A 152 1.39 -2.38 -20.52
N ALA A 153 1.09 -2.51 -21.81
CA ALA A 153 -0.23 -2.92 -22.30
C ALA A 153 -0.67 -4.30 -21.77
N SER A 154 0.29 -5.16 -21.47
CA SER A 154 0.09 -6.50 -20.93
C SER A 154 0.13 -6.56 -19.40
N TYR A 155 0.05 -5.42 -18.70
CA TYR A 155 0.06 -5.37 -17.24
C TYR A 155 -1.37 -5.25 -16.74
N VAL A 156 -1.68 -5.95 -15.64
CA VAL A 156 -2.89 -5.65 -14.86
C VAL A 156 -2.75 -4.25 -14.28
N ARG A 157 -3.83 -3.47 -14.26
CA ARG A 157 -3.87 -2.15 -13.61
C ARG A 157 -5.04 -2.07 -12.68
N TYR A 158 -4.86 -1.45 -11.52
CA TYR A 158 -5.93 -1.33 -10.53
C TYR A 158 -5.70 -0.13 -9.61
N GLY A 159 -6.75 0.30 -8.93
CA GLY A 159 -6.69 1.43 -8.00
C GLY A 159 -8.03 1.63 -7.30
N SER A 160 -8.07 2.52 -6.31
CA SER A 160 -9.27 2.76 -5.51
C SER A 160 -9.52 4.24 -5.25
N ASP A 161 -10.72 4.56 -4.79
CA ASP A 161 -11.12 5.91 -4.39
C ASP A 161 -10.64 6.33 -2.99
N SER A 162 -9.89 5.50 -2.28
CA SER A 162 -9.39 5.69 -0.92
C SER A 162 -10.39 5.62 0.23
N GLY A 163 -11.64 5.22 -0.01
CA GLY A 163 -12.62 4.99 1.07
C GLY A 163 -13.51 6.17 1.37
N HIS A 164 -13.59 7.13 0.46
CA HIS A 164 -14.63 8.14 0.40
C HIS A 164 -14.84 8.54 -1.06
N GLN A 165 -15.86 9.35 -1.33
CA GLN A 165 -16.18 9.81 -2.68
C GLN A 165 -16.22 11.34 -2.70
N MET A 166 -15.56 11.94 -3.69
CA MET A 166 -15.41 13.40 -3.79
C MET A 166 -16.75 14.11 -3.95
N MET A 167 -17.74 13.43 -4.55
CA MET A 167 -19.09 13.92 -4.75
C MET A 167 -19.92 13.55 -3.51
N GLY A 168 -19.80 14.34 -2.46
CA GLY A 168 -20.52 14.13 -1.21
C GLY A 168 -20.16 15.19 -0.15
N PRO A 169 -20.78 15.10 1.04
CA PRO A 169 -20.42 15.97 2.16
C PRO A 169 -18.93 15.83 2.48
N ASN A 170 -18.25 16.95 2.74
CA ASN A 170 -16.82 16.99 3.05
C ASN A 170 -16.53 16.62 4.53
N ASP A 171 -17.38 15.76 5.11
CA ASP A 171 -17.33 15.29 6.49
C ASP A 171 -16.63 13.92 6.61
N TRP A 172 -16.13 13.37 5.50
CA TRP A 172 -15.46 12.08 5.46
C TRP A 172 -14.28 12.01 6.44
N ALA A 173 -13.60 13.13 6.67
CA ALA A 173 -12.48 13.25 7.59
C ALA A 173 -12.88 13.20 9.07
N LEU A 174 -14.17 13.17 9.40
CA LEU A 174 -14.67 13.01 10.78
C LEU A 174 -14.76 11.55 11.21
N ASN A 175 -14.51 10.60 10.30
CA ASN A 175 -14.50 9.17 10.61
C ASN A 175 -13.06 8.64 10.63
N ASP A 176 -12.66 8.04 11.76
CA ASP A 176 -11.30 7.54 11.96
C ASP A 176 -10.90 6.45 10.95
N GLU A 177 -11.81 5.55 10.58
CA GLU A 177 -11.53 4.51 9.59
C GLU A 177 -11.29 5.12 8.20
N VAL A 178 -12.03 6.16 7.82
CA VAL A 178 -11.80 6.84 6.53
C VAL A 178 -10.43 7.54 6.52
N ILE A 179 -10.04 8.19 7.62
CA ILE A 179 -8.69 8.77 7.76
C ILE A 179 -7.61 7.71 7.64
N GLN A 180 -7.80 6.54 8.26
CA GLN A 180 -6.87 5.41 8.13
C GLN A 180 -6.87 4.81 6.71
N ASN A 181 -8.02 4.74 6.04
CA ASN A 181 -8.12 4.30 4.64
C ASN A 181 -7.34 5.25 3.73
N PHE A 182 -7.57 6.56 3.83
CA PHE A 182 -6.83 7.59 3.10
C PHE A 182 -5.32 7.54 3.42
N GLY A 183 -4.98 7.33 4.69
CA GLY A 183 -3.60 7.25 5.16
C GLY A 183 -2.85 6.03 4.65
N TYR A 184 -3.40 4.83 4.80
CA TYR A 184 -2.66 3.60 4.51
C TYR A 184 -3.48 2.34 4.21
N MET A 185 -4.69 2.15 4.76
CA MET A 185 -5.36 0.85 4.66
C MET A 185 -5.88 0.56 3.26
N GLN A 186 -6.35 1.57 2.52
CA GLN A 186 -6.98 1.34 1.21
C GLN A 186 -6.04 0.64 0.23
N MET A 187 -4.74 0.94 0.29
CA MET A 187 -3.77 0.38 -0.65
C MET A 187 -3.70 -1.13 -0.51
N LYS A 188 -3.56 -1.62 0.73
CA LYS A 188 -3.54 -3.05 1.06
C LYS A 188 -4.87 -3.73 0.82
N LYS A 189 -5.99 -3.12 1.25
CA LYS A 189 -7.34 -3.65 1.03
C LYS A 189 -7.61 -3.90 -0.47
N THR A 190 -7.25 -2.93 -1.31
CA THR A 190 -7.42 -3.01 -2.76
C THR A 190 -6.48 -4.03 -3.38
N HIS A 191 -5.20 -4.04 -2.97
CA HIS A 191 -4.22 -5.03 -3.38
C HIS A 191 -4.74 -6.46 -3.16
N ASP A 192 -5.15 -6.78 -1.94
CA ASP A 192 -5.54 -8.14 -1.56
C ASP A 192 -6.78 -8.61 -2.32
N ALA A 193 -7.78 -7.73 -2.48
CA ALA A 193 -8.95 -8.02 -3.29
C ALA A 193 -8.57 -8.34 -4.75
N VAL A 194 -7.63 -7.59 -5.32
CA VAL A 194 -7.15 -7.81 -6.69
C VAL A 194 -6.34 -9.09 -6.82
N MET A 195 -5.52 -9.46 -5.83
CA MET A 195 -4.80 -10.75 -5.83
C MET A 195 -5.75 -11.94 -5.91
N VAL A 196 -6.88 -11.88 -5.19
CA VAL A 196 -7.92 -12.91 -5.27
C VAL A 196 -8.55 -12.95 -6.67
N ILE A 197 -8.89 -11.79 -7.25
CA ILE A 197 -9.44 -11.71 -8.61
C ILE A 197 -8.47 -12.31 -9.63
N LEU A 198 -7.19 -11.97 -9.56
CA LEU A 198 -6.17 -12.49 -10.48
C LEU A 198 -6.02 -14.01 -10.37
N LYS A 199 -6.03 -14.55 -9.15
CA LYS A 199 -6.01 -15.99 -8.93
C LYS A 199 -7.24 -16.68 -9.53
N ARG A 200 -8.42 -16.08 -9.43
CA ARG A 200 -9.66 -16.62 -10.03
C ARG A 200 -9.65 -16.57 -11.56
N VAL A 201 -9.14 -15.47 -12.14
CA VAL A 201 -9.17 -15.24 -13.60
C VAL A 201 -8.01 -15.95 -14.32
N TYR A 202 -6.77 -15.78 -13.85
CA TYR A 202 -5.55 -16.27 -14.47
C TYR A 202 -4.96 -17.53 -13.81
N GLY A 203 -5.45 -17.91 -12.63
CA GLY A 203 -4.92 -19.06 -11.87
C GLY A 203 -3.69 -18.75 -11.02
N GLU A 204 -3.16 -17.53 -11.05
CA GLU A 204 -1.97 -17.13 -10.29
C GLU A 204 -1.97 -15.64 -9.94
N THR A 205 -1.17 -15.26 -8.94
CA THR A 205 -0.88 -13.85 -8.60
C THR A 205 0.26 -13.31 -9.47
N PRO A 206 0.47 -11.98 -9.55
CA PRO A 206 1.56 -11.40 -10.32
C PRO A 206 2.92 -11.91 -9.87
N ARG A 207 3.87 -12.00 -10.80
CA ARG A 207 5.30 -12.17 -10.49
C ARG A 207 5.95 -10.86 -10.05
N PHE A 208 5.45 -9.75 -10.57
CA PHE A 208 5.83 -8.42 -10.14
C PHE A 208 4.60 -7.56 -9.94
N ASN A 209 4.57 -6.82 -8.84
CA ASN A 209 3.51 -5.88 -8.55
C ASN A 209 4.11 -4.52 -8.18
N TYR A 210 3.80 -3.50 -8.97
CA TYR A 210 4.36 -2.16 -8.81
C TYR A 210 3.32 -1.21 -8.24
N TYR A 211 3.78 -0.17 -7.55
CA TYR A 211 2.94 0.97 -7.19
C TYR A 211 3.42 2.21 -7.96
N VAL A 212 2.52 2.91 -8.65
CA VAL A 212 2.85 4.10 -9.44
C VAL A 212 1.93 5.24 -9.05
N GLY A 213 2.50 6.41 -8.75
CA GLY A 213 1.70 7.57 -8.40
C GLY A 213 2.54 8.84 -8.31
N ASN A 214 1.88 9.99 -8.43
CA ASN A 214 2.47 11.31 -8.26
C ASN A 214 1.73 12.08 -7.14
N SER A 215 2.41 13.01 -6.47
CA SER A 215 1.82 13.80 -5.36
C SER A 215 1.26 12.90 -4.25
N GLN A 216 -0.05 12.92 -4.00
CA GLN A 216 -0.71 12.00 -3.07
C GLN A 216 -0.42 10.53 -3.41
N GLY A 217 -0.47 10.14 -4.69
CA GLY A 217 -0.06 8.80 -5.12
C GLY A 217 1.43 8.51 -4.86
N GLY A 218 2.29 9.53 -4.86
CA GLY A 218 3.70 9.40 -4.47
C GLY A 218 3.87 9.18 -2.96
N ARG A 219 3.07 9.86 -2.14
CA ARG A 219 2.96 9.59 -0.69
C ARG A 219 2.46 8.17 -0.43
N GLU A 220 1.47 7.72 -1.19
CA GLU A 220 0.94 6.35 -1.12
C GLU A 220 2.01 5.32 -1.51
N ALA A 221 2.79 5.59 -2.58
CA ALA A 221 3.91 4.74 -2.99
C ALA A 221 4.96 4.57 -1.87
N LEU A 222 5.35 5.67 -1.22
CA LEU A 222 6.25 5.61 -0.05
C LEU A 222 5.61 4.84 1.12
N THR A 223 4.30 5.01 1.31
CA THR A 223 3.57 4.34 2.39
C THR A 223 3.55 2.82 2.19
N VAL A 224 3.28 2.33 0.98
CA VAL A 224 3.28 0.89 0.71
C VAL A 224 4.67 0.29 0.80
N ALA A 225 5.71 1.01 0.37
CA ALA A 225 7.09 0.57 0.52
C ALA A 225 7.50 0.42 2.00
N GLN A 226 6.98 1.26 2.89
CA GLN A 226 7.28 1.21 4.32
C GLN A 226 6.42 0.19 5.08
N ARG A 227 5.14 0.07 4.74
CA ARG A 227 4.15 -0.66 5.54
C ARG A 227 3.82 -2.04 4.99
N TYR A 228 3.90 -2.20 3.67
CA TYR A 228 3.57 -3.42 2.96
C TYR A 228 4.69 -3.83 1.98
N PRO A 229 5.96 -3.89 2.43
CA PRO A 229 7.10 -4.12 1.54
C PRO A 229 7.08 -5.48 0.83
N ALA A 230 6.30 -6.44 1.34
CA ALA A 230 6.17 -7.76 0.72
C ALA A 230 5.18 -7.79 -0.46
N ASP A 231 4.32 -6.78 -0.59
CA ASP A 231 3.25 -6.74 -1.59
C ASP A 231 3.69 -6.09 -2.92
N TYR A 232 4.86 -5.42 -2.94
CA TYR A 232 5.34 -4.67 -4.09
C TYR A 232 6.83 -4.90 -4.37
N ASP A 233 7.24 -4.70 -5.62
CA ASP A 233 8.61 -4.87 -6.13
C ASP A 233 9.26 -3.56 -6.61
#